data_AF-A0A2V5P1Y0-F1
#
_entry.id   AF-A0A2V5P1Y0-F1
#
_cell.length_a   1.000
_cell.length_b   1.000
_cell.length_c   1.000
_cell.angle_alpha   90.00
_cell.angle_beta   90.00
_cell.angle_gamma   90.00
#
_symmetry.space_group_name_H-M   'P 1'
#
loop_
_entity.id
_entity.type
_entity.pdbx_description
1 polymer ?
#
loop_
_entity_poly.entity_id
_entity_poly.type
_entity_poly.pdbx_seq_one_letter_code
_entity_poly.pdbx_strand_id
1 'polypeptide(L)'
;MRKSMKAPMLDRVIKNTAGEREVHRALEWYPWVIMEVVTNDQGFVVSQFSIGDQYKADFVVASAFSGGWEIHFIELEPPSLSPFNKKGDLTARLVHAAGQIRRWKDFESRHDKRPALVSQLRDAIVKKDLTWHDGREPTDSSGQNIMWPESMLLMEYHVIMGRRSHLSSELVRRKAGLIKTDGYELITYDRLLELFEKQQKNPVYRGTVRSPGSRGIKD
;
A
#
# COMPACT_ATOMS: atom_id res chain seq x y z
N MET A 1 0.92 -34.05 2.99
CA MET A 1 2.12 -33.18 3.08
C MET A 1 1.85 -31.88 2.32
N ARG A 2 1.53 -30.77 3.01
CA ARG A 2 1.52 -29.45 2.34
C ARG A 2 2.97 -29.05 2.09
N LYS A 3 3.38 -28.86 0.83
CA LYS A 3 4.69 -28.28 0.51
C LYS A 3 4.83 -26.98 1.29
N SER A 4 5.90 -26.85 2.09
CA SER A 4 6.30 -25.57 2.66
C SER A 4 6.48 -24.58 1.49
N MET A 5 5.61 -23.58 1.42
CA MET A 5 5.74 -22.49 0.44
C MET A 5 6.90 -21.60 0.88
N LYS A 6 7.88 -21.40 0.00
CA LYS A 6 8.96 -20.44 0.22
C LYS A 6 8.52 -19.06 -0.22
N ALA A 7 8.86 -18.03 0.55
CA ALA A 7 8.64 -16.65 0.17
C ALA A 7 9.36 -16.35 -1.17
N PRO A 8 8.68 -15.74 -2.16
CA PRO A 8 9.31 -15.39 -3.43
C PRO A 8 10.28 -14.22 -3.23
N MET A 9 11.46 -14.24 -3.85
CA MET A 9 12.39 -13.12 -3.72
C MET A 9 11.87 -11.90 -4.50
N LEU A 10 11.53 -10.81 -3.80
CA LEU A 10 10.86 -9.64 -4.38
C LEU A 10 11.65 -9.03 -5.55
N ASP A 11 12.97 -8.96 -5.45
CA ASP A 11 13.84 -8.41 -6.50
C ASP A 11 13.73 -9.22 -7.81
N ARG A 12 13.69 -10.56 -7.70
CA ARG A 12 13.54 -11.44 -8.86
C ARG A 12 12.16 -11.30 -9.49
N VAL A 13 11.12 -11.16 -8.68
CA VAL A 13 9.76 -10.97 -9.17
C VAL A 13 9.66 -9.66 -9.95
N ILE A 14 10.11 -8.55 -9.36
CA ILE A 14 10.06 -7.22 -10.00
C ILE A 14 10.88 -7.17 -11.30
N LYS A 15 12.03 -7.85 -11.37
CA LYS A 15 12.88 -7.88 -12.56
C LYS A 15 12.28 -8.68 -13.73
N ASN A 16 11.51 -9.72 -13.44
CA ASN A 16 11.11 -10.70 -14.45
C ASN A 16 9.62 -10.63 -14.84
N THR A 17 8.79 -9.96 -14.04
CA THR A 17 7.36 -9.85 -14.33
C THR A 17 7.05 -8.78 -15.37
N ALA A 18 6.09 -9.08 -16.23
CA ALA A 18 5.48 -8.09 -17.12
C ALA A 18 4.31 -7.33 -16.48
N GLY A 19 3.81 -7.76 -15.31
CA GLY A 19 2.60 -7.22 -14.70
C GLY A 19 2.62 -7.15 -13.17
N GLU A 20 1.69 -6.38 -12.62
CA GLU A 20 1.55 -6.03 -11.21
C GLU A 20 1.15 -7.23 -10.32
N ARG A 21 0.39 -8.20 -10.85
CA ARG A 21 -0.20 -9.31 -10.07
C ARG A 21 0.84 -10.20 -9.38
N GLU A 22 1.97 -10.44 -10.04
CA GLU A 22 3.05 -11.23 -9.43
C GLU A 22 3.75 -10.45 -8.32
N VAL A 23 3.92 -9.14 -8.52
CA VAL A 23 4.52 -8.25 -7.52
C VAL A 23 3.61 -8.14 -6.30
N HIS A 24 2.30 -7.97 -6.51
CA HIS A 24 1.29 -7.99 -5.45
C HIS A 24 1.47 -9.22 -4.56
N ARG A 25 1.43 -10.41 -5.14
CA ARG A 25 1.56 -11.68 -4.39
C ARG A 25 2.88 -11.77 -3.64
N ALA A 26 3.96 -11.23 -4.20
CA ALA A 26 5.24 -11.19 -3.50
C ALA A 26 5.23 -10.21 -2.31
N LEU A 27 4.62 -9.04 -2.47
CA LEU A 27 4.53 -8.01 -1.43
C LEU A 27 3.68 -8.44 -0.23
N GLU A 28 2.71 -9.35 -0.41
CA GLU A 28 1.99 -9.95 0.73
C GLU A 28 2.90 -10.71 1.71
N TRP A 29 4.06 -11.20 1.26
CA TRP A 29 5.08 -11.81 2.13
C TRP A 29 5.98 -10.80 2.82
N TYR A 30 5.99 -9.55 2.33
CA TYR A 30 6.85 -8.47 2.80
C TYR A 30 6.03 -7.21 3.11
N PRO A 31 5.00 -7.29 3.98
CA PRO A 31 4.10 -6.17 4.25
C PRO A 31 4.83 -4.97 4.85
N TRP A 32 5.92 -5.20 5.60
CA TRP A 32 6.78 -4.14 6.12
C TRP A 32 7.43 -3.29 5.03
N VAL A 33 7.70 -3.85 3.83
CA VAL A 33 8.21 -3.07 2.69
C VAL A 33 7.14 -2.10 2.20
N ILE A 34 5.88 -2.54 2.16
CA ILE A 34 4.73 -1.69 1.79
C ILE A 34 4.46 -0.64 2.85
N MET A 35 4.61 -0.96 4.13
CA MET A 35 4.44 0.02 5.20
C MET A 35 5.52 1.11 5.14
N GLU A 36 6.79 0.73 5.09
CA GLU A 36 7.93 1.67 5.09
C GLU A 36 8.03 2.53 3.81
N VAL A 37 7.33 2.17 2.74
CA VAL A 37 7.35 2.96 1.51
C VAL A 37 6.48 4.21 1.59
N VAL A 38 5.43 4.19 2.43
CA VAL A 38 4.44 5.27 2.53
C VAL A 38 4.43 5.97 3.89
N THR A 39 4.96 5.34 4.94
CA THR A 39 5.05 5.93 6.29
C THR A 39 6.33 5.49 7.00
N ASN A 40 6.79 6.27 7.99
CA ASN A 40 7.89 5.89 8.87
C ASN A 40 7.42 5.28 10.19
N ASP A 41 6.11 5.27 10.42
CA ASP A 41 5.49 4.80 11.65
C ASP A 41 5.05 3.33 11.53
N GLN A 42 4.73 2.74 12.68
CA GLN A 42 4.16 1.40 12.72
C GLN A 42 2.67 1.44 12.45
N GLY A 43 2.19 0.47 11.67
CA GLY A 43 0.78 0.39 11.32
C GLY A 43 0.35 -1.01 10.94
N PHE A 44 -0.79 -1.06 10.28
CA PHE A 44 -1.42 -2.26 9.75
C PHE A 44 -1.36 -2.24 8.24
N VAL A 45 -1.19 -3.41 7.62
CA VAL A 45 -1.17 -3.56 6.17
C VAL A 45 -2.28 -4.52 5.76
N VAL A 46 -3.23 -4.01 5.01
CA VAL A 46 -4.34 -4.79 4.47
C VAL A 46 -4.16 -4.91 2.97
N SER A 47 -4.11 -6.13 2.46
CA SER A 47 -4.13 -6.36 1.02
C SER A 47 -5.55 -6.43 0.48
N GLN A 48 -5.73 -5.99 -0.77
CA GLN A 48 -6.96 -6.19 -1.53
C GLN A 48 -8.18 -5.57 -0.83
N PHE A 49 -8.00 -4.37 -0.27
CA PHE A 49 -9.00 -3.69 0.53
C PHE A 49 -10.16 -3.20 -0.34
N SER A 50 -11.38 -3.55 0.07
CA SER A 50 -12.61 -3.11 -0.62
C SER A 50 -13.01 -1.73 -0.13
N ILE A 51 -13.30 -0.83 -1.06
CA ILE A 51 -13.80 0.52 -0.80
C ILE A 51 -15.27 0.52 -1.22
N GLY A 52 -16.16 0.35 -0.24
CA GLY A 52 -17.55 0.00 -0.52
C GLY A 52 -17.67 -1.35 -1.22
N ASP A 53 -18.58 -1.45 -2.17
CA ASP A 53 -18.83 -2.61 -3.03
C ASP A 53 -18.29 -2.42 -4.46
N GLN A 54 -17.71 -1.26 -4.77
CA GLN A 54 -17.40 -0.84 -6.15
C GLN A 54 -15.92 -0.89 -6.49
N TYR A 55 -15.06 -0.59 -5.52
CA TYR A 55 -13.64 -0.38 -5.77
C TYR A 55 -12.78 -1.23 -4.85
N LYS A 56 -11.52 -1.36 -5.24
CA LYS A 56 -10.55 -2.16 -4.52
C LYS A 56 -9.17 -1.55 -4.67
N ALA A 57 -8.51 -1.26 -3.55
CA ALA A 57 -7.10 -0.91 -3.54
C ALA A 57 -6.26 -2.18 -3.42
N ASP A 58 -5.08 -2.20 -4.03
CA ASP A 58 -4.17 -3.33 -3.94
C ASP A 58 -3.64 -3.50 -2.50
N PHE A 59 -3.32 -2.38 -1.85
CA PHE A 59 -2.99 -2.32 -0.43
C PHE A 59 -3.57 -1.07 0.24
N VAL A 60 -3.84 -1.19 1.53
CA VAL A 60 -4.05 -0.06 2.45
C VAL A 60 -3.09 -0.19 3.62
N VAL A 61 -2.43 0.90 3.96
CA VAL A 61 -1.62 1.03 5.19
C VAL A 61 -2.34 1.99 6.12
N ALA A 62 -2.62 1.56 7.35
CA ALA A 62 -3.19 2.42 8.39
C ALA A 62 -2.17 2.59 9.52
N SER A 63 -1.67 3.81 9.67
CA SER A 63 -0.72 4.20 10.71
C SER A 63 -1.38 5.12 11.73
N ALA A 64 -1.12 4.90 13.00
CA ALA A 64 -1.69 5.68 14.09
C ALA A 64 -0.78 6.84 14.49
N PHE A 65 -1.38 7.98 14.80
CA PHE A 65 -0.72 9.06 15.56
C PHE A 65 -1.62 9.48 16.73
N SER A 66 -1.17 10.40 17.57
CA SER A 66 -1.97 10.85 18.70
C SER A 66 -3.20 11.64 18.23
N GLY A 67 -4.40 11.09 18.43
CA GLY A 67 -5.67 11.72 18.03
C GLY A 67 -6.14 11.36 16.62
N GLY A 68 -5.48 10.43 15.91
CA GLY A 68 -5.86 10.14 14.54
C GLY A 68 -5.04 9.07 13.82
N TRP A 69 -5.27 8.99 12.50
CA TRP A 69 -4.74 7.99 11.61
C TRP A 69 -4.32 8.57 10.26
N GLU A 70 -3.19 8.11 9.75
CA GLU A 70 -2.82 8.22 8.34
C GLU A 70 -3.22 6.93 7.63
N ILE A 71 -4.03 7.05 6.58
CA ILE A 71 -4.57 5.93 5.81
C ILE A 71 -4.09 6.09 4.37
N HIS A 72 -3.16 5.22 3.98
CA HIS A 72 -2.52 5.25 2.67
C HIS A 72 -3.15 4.20 1.77
N PHE A 73 -3.84 4.63 0.71
CA PHE A 73 -4.36 3.77 -0.35
C PHE A 73 -3.32 3.60 -1.46
N ILE A 74 -3.08 2.36 -1.88
CA ILE A 74 -2.01 2.02 -2.82
C ILE A 74 -2.59 1.25 -4.00
N GLU A 75 -2.34 1.76 -5.21
CA GLU A 75 -2.54 1.08 -6.49
C GLU A 75 -1.18 0.62 -7.05
N LEU A 76 -1.09 -0.63 -7.49
CA LEU A 76 0.08 -1.17 -8.17
C LEU A 76 -0.16 -1.20 -9.69
N GLU A 77 0.85 -0.74 -10.42
CA GLU A 77 0.89 -0.80 -11.88
C GLU A 77 2.18 -1.49 -12.34
N PRO A 78 2.29 -2.03 -13.57
CA PRO A 78 3.44 -2.84 -13.96
C PRO A 78 4.81 -2.18 -13.72
N PRO A 79 5.80 -2.91 -13.18
CA PRO A 79 7.17 -2.39 -13.05
C PRO A 79 7.83 -2.18 -14.41
N SER A 80 7.44 -2.93 -15.43
CA SER A 80 7.99 -2.89 -16.78
C SER A 80 7.53 -1.69 -17.60
N LEU A 81 6.45 -1.01 -17.18
CA LEU A 81 5.90 0.12 -17.92
C LEU A 81 6.43 1.45 -17.38
N SER A 82 6.72 2.38 -18.30
CA SER A 82 7.02 3.75 -17.93
C SER A 82 5.74 4.50 -17.55
N PRO A 83 5.73 5.32 -16.48
CA PRO A 83 4.60 6.17 -16.15
C PRO A 83 4.39 7.29 -17.18
N PHE A 84 5.44 7.70 -17.89
CA PHE A 84 5.40 8.75 -18.92
C PHE A 84 5.73 8.22 -20.32
N ASN A 85 5.11 8.80 -21.33
CA ASN A 85 5.40 8.53 -22.74
C ASN A 85 6.63 9.32 -23.23
N LYS A 86 7.03 9.13 -24.49
CA LYS A 86 8.22 9.80 -25.07
C LYS A 86 8.10 11.33 -25.15
N LYS A 87 6.88 11.89 -25.10
CA LYS A 87 6.63 13.35 -25.04
C LYS A 87 6.63 13.88 -23.61
N GLY A 88 6.80 12.99 -22.63
CA GLY A 88 6.78 13.30 -21.20
C GLY A 88 5.40 13.34 -20.58
N ASP A 89 4.32 13.07 -21.34
CA ASP A 89 2.96 13.03 -20.79
C ASP A 89 2.65 11.70 -20.10
N LEU A 90 1.64 11.69 -19.23
CA LEU A 90 1.20 10.46 -18.55
C LEU A 90 0.78 9.42 -19.59
N THR A 91 1.17 8.16 -19.35
CA THR A 91 0.68 7.04 -20.16
C THR A 91 -0.78 6.76 -19.86
N ALA A 92 -1.49 6.12 -20.80
CA ALA A 92 -2.88 5.71 -20.60
C ALA A 92 -3.06 4.83 -19.34
N ARG A 93 -2.04 4.02 -19.01
CA ARG A 93 -2.02 3.19 -17.80
C ARG A 93 -2.04 4.05 -16.53
N LEU A 94 -1.13 5.03 -16.43
CA LEU A 94 -1.11 5.93 -15.28
C LEU A 94 -2.36 6.82 -15.21
N VAL A 95 -2.90 7.26 -16.35
CA VAL A 95 -4.18 7.99 -16.39
C VAL A 95 -5.32 7.14 -15.84
N HIS A 96 -5.34 5.84 -16.16
CA HIS A 96 -6.34 4.91 -15.61
C HIS A 96 -6.19 4.76 -14.08
N ALA A 97 -4.98 4.55 -13.57
CA ALA A 97 -4.70 4.48 -12.13
C ALA A 97 -5.12 5.77 -11.39
N ALA A 98 -4.77 6.94 -11.95
CA ALA A 98 -5.22 8.23 -11.42
C ALA A 98 -6.76 8.35 -11.40
N GLY A 99 -7.43 7.76 -12.40
CA GLY A 99 -8.89 7.64 -12.43
C GLY A 99 -9.47 6.75 -11.33
N GLN A 100 -8.79 5.66 -10.94
CA GLN A 100 -9.17 4.84 -9.79
C GLN A 100 -9.07 5.66 -8.50
N ILE A 101 -7.94 6.34 -8.28
CA ILE A 101 -7.73 7.18 -7.10
C ILE A 101 -8.80 8.27 -7.00
N ARG A 102 -9.15 8.94 -8.11
CA ARG A 102 -10.22 9.94 -8.12
C ARG A 102 -11.54 9.35 -7.64
N ARG A 103 -11.90 8.14 -8.10
CA ARG A 103 -13.12 7.45 -7.66
C ARG A 103 -13.07 7.08 -6.17
N TRP A 104 -11.91 6.75 -5.63
CA TRP A 104 -11.75 6.49 -4.19
C TRP A 104 -11.96 7.77 -3.38
N LYS A 105 -11.35 8.88 -3.79
CA LYS A 105 -11.54 10.23 -3.21
C LYS A 105 -13.00 10.68 -3.25
N ASP A 106 -13.66 10.48 -4.39
CA ASP A 106 -15.08 10.78 -4.55
C ASP A 106 -15.93 9.87 -3.63
N PHE A 107 -15.53 8.62 -3.41
CA PHE A 107 -16.22 7.72 -2.48
C PHE A 107 -16.10 8.21 -1.04
N GLU A 108 -14.89 8.52 -0.56
CA GLU A 108 -14.63 8.89 0.84
C GLU A 108 -15.12 10.28 1.22
N SER A 109 -15.22 11.20 0.27
CA SER A 109 -15.66 12.58 0.52
C SER A 109 -17.16 12.66 0.76
N ARG A 110 -17.90 11.59 0.43
CA ARG A 110 -19.32 11.46 0.74
C ARG A 110 -19.53 11.14 2.22
N HIS A 111 -20.20 12.06 2.90
CA HIS A 111 -20.50 11.97 4.33
C HIS A 111 -21.22 10.66 4.72
N ASP A 112 -22.14 10.17 3.89
CA ASP A 112 -22.87 8.92 4.15
C ASP A 112 -22.02 7.65 3.97
N LYS A 113 -20.86 7.75 3.32
CA LYS A 113 -19.98 6.61 3.01
C LYS A 113 -18.78 6.49 3.92
N ARG A 114 -18.26 7.62 4.41
CA ARG A 114 -17.05 7.65 5.24
C ARG A 114 -17.15 6.74 6.47
N PRO A 115 -18.24 6.72 7.27
CA PRO A 115 -18.34 5.81 8.41
C PRO A 115 -18.27 4.33 8.01
N ALA A 116 -18.89 3.96 6.88
CA ALA A 116 -18.86 2.59 6.37
C ALA A 116 -17.44 2.21 5.91
N LEU A 117 -16.71 3.12 5.26
CA LEU A 117 -15.33 2.89 4.85
C LEU A 117 -14.42 2.62 6.05
N VAL A 118 -14.53 3.42 7.11
CA VAL A 118 -13.72 3.25 8.33
C VAL A 118 -14.07 1.95 9.03
N SER A 119 -15.37 1.60 9.10
CA SER A 119 -15.80 0.31 9.64
C SER A 119 -15.25 -0.88 8.84
N GLN A 120 -15.25 -0.79 7.50
CA GLN A 120 -14.64 -1.79 6.63
C GLN A 120 -13.12 -1.90 6.86
N LEU A 121 -12.42 -0.78 7.03
CA LEU A 121 -10.99 -0.75 7.32
C LEU A 121 -10.67 -1.42 8.66
N ARG A 122 -11.38 -1.04 9.72
CA ARG A 122 -11.28 -1.64 11.05
C ARG A 122 -11.47 -3.16 11.00
N ASP A 123 -12.53 -3.61 10.34
CA ASP A 123 -12.82 -5.04 10.15
C ASP A 123 -11.73 -5.75 9.35
N ALA A 124 -11.18 -5.11 8.32
CA ALA A 124 -10.12 -5.66 7.50
C ALA A 124 -8.80 -5.76 8.27
N ILE A 125 -8.47 -4.78 9.11
CA ILE A 125 -7.31 -4.84 10.01
C ILE A 125 -7.44 -6.03 10.96
N VAL A 126 -8.56 -6.11 11.69
CA VAL A 126 -8.81 -7.18 12.67
C VAL A 126 -8.75 -8.58 12.02
N LYS A 127 -9.25 -8.73 10.79
CA LYS A 127 -9.39 -10.04 10.14
C LYS A 127 -8.23 -10.43 9.23
N LYS A 128 -7.56 -9.45 8.62
CA LYS A 128 -6.69 -9.64 7.45
C LYS A 128 -5.38 -8.87 7.49
N ASP A 129 -5.07 -8.17 8.59
CA ASP A 129 -3.77 -7.50 8.72
C ASP A 129 -2.62 -8.48 8.42
N LEU A 130 -1.66 -8.00 7.64
CA LEU A 130 -0.49 -8.75 7.19
C LEU A 130 0.74 -8.53 8.09
N THR A 131 0.76 -7.54 8.97
CA THR A 131 1.94 -7.24 9.80
C THR A 131 1.92 -8.03 11.11
N TRP A 132 0.96 -7.75 11.99
CA TRP A 132 0.93 -8.26 13.36
C TRP A 132 0.15 -9.57 13.48
N HIS A 133 -0.94 -9.70 12.72
CA HIS A 133 -1.84 -10.87 12.74
C HIS A 133 -2.39 -11.25 14.13
N ASP A 134 -2.54 -10.28 15.03
CA ASP A 134 -3.00 -10.52 16.40
C ASP A 134 -4.51 -10.28 16.58
N GLY A 135 -5.18 -9.78 15.54
CA GLY A 135 -6.62 -9.52 15.55
C GLY A 135 -7.06 -8.46 16.55
N ARG A 136 -6.11 -7.63 17.02
CA ARG A 136 -6.41 -6.57 17.99
C ARG A 136 -7.27 -5.48 17.36
N GLU A 137 -8.02 -4.80 18.21
CA GLU A 137 -8.71 -3.59 17.83
C GLU A 137 -7.69 -2.49 17.50
N PRO A 138 -7.79 -1.83 16.33
CA PRO A 138 -6.90 -0.72 15.99
C PRO A 138 -7.19 0.50 16.87
N THR A 139 -6.22 0.89 17.69
CA THR A 139 -6.25 2.11 18.49
C THR A 139 -5.15 3.08 18.05
N ASP A 140 -5.44 4.37 18.16
CA ASP A 140 -4.47 5.43 17.97
C ASP A 140 -3.46 5.49 19.13
N SER A 141 -2.48 6.38 19.06
CA SER A 141 -1.43 6.48 20.10
C SER A 141 -1.96 7.01 21.45
N SER A 142 -3.20 7.50 21.50
CA SER A 142 -3.90 7.90 22.72
C SER A 142 -4.83 6.81 23.27
N GLY A 143 -4.89 5.65 22.60
CA GLY A 143 -5.75 4.53 22.96
C GLY A 143 -7.18 4.62 22.43
N GLN A 144 -7.49 5.59 21.56
CA GLN A 144 -8.82 5.74 20.97
C GLN A 144 -8.99 4.84 19.76
N ASN A 145 -10.17 4.24 19.60
CA ASN A 145 -10.49 3.37 18.47
C ASN A 145 -10.50 4.16 17.14
N ILE A 146 -10.13 3.54 16.02
CA ILE A 146 -10.24 4.16 14.66
C ILE A 146 -11.66 4.65 14.31
N MET A 147 -12.70 4.08 14.92
CA MET A 147 -14.11 4.48 14.79
C MET A 147 -14.50 5.65 15.71
N TRP A 148 -13.57 6.18 16.52
CA TRP A 148 -13.86 7.28 17.42
C TRP A 148 -14.28 8.53 16.63
N PRO A 149 -15.43 9.16 16.94
CA PRO A 149 -15.98 10.23 16.10
C PRO A 149 -15.05 11.44 15.91
N GLU A 150 -14.21 11.72 16.90
CA GLU A 150 -13.27 12.85 16.88
C GLU A 150 -11.89 12.47 16.31
N SER A 151 -11.68 11.22 15.88
CA SER A 151 -10.41 10.83 15.29
C SER A 151 -10.18 11.56 13.97
N MET A 152 -9.03 12.23 13.89
CA MET A 152 -8.57 12.80 12.63
C MET A 152 -8.16 11.68 11.68
N LEU A 153 -8.69 11.69 10.46
CA LEU A 153 -8.31 10.72 9.43
C LEU A 153 -7.71 11.45 8.24
N LEU A 154 -6.41 11.25 8.03
CA LEU A 154 -5.63 11.74 6.91
C LEU A 154 -5.57 10.66 5.83
N MET A 155 -6.06 10.98 4.65
CA MET A 155 -6.26 10.02 3.56
C MET A 155 -5.26 10.32 2.46
N GLU A 156 -4.33 9.40 2.25
CA GLU A 156 -3.18 9.56 1.35
C GLU A 156 -3.26 8.54 0.22
N TYR A 157 -2.77 8.92 -0.96
CA TYR A 157 -2.97 8.14 -2.19
C TYR A 157 -1.68 7.93 -2.94
N HIS A 158 -1.43 6.69 -3.34
CA HIS A 158 -0.16 6.27 -3.93
C HIS A 158 -0.39 5.39 -5.16
N VAL A 159 0.37 5.65 -6.21
CA VAL A 159 0.53 4.72 -7.34
C VAL A 159 1.96 4.23 -7.33
N ILE A 160 2.17 2.91 -7.32
CA ILE A 160 3.50 2.33 -7.51
C ILE A 160 3.62 1.81 -8.94
N MET A 161 4.47 2.44 -9.75
CA MET A 161 4.61 2.11 -11.17
C MET A 161 6.04 2.33 -11.67
N GLY A 162 6.48 1.45 -12.56
CA GLY A 162 7.71 1.64 -13.33
C GLY A 162 8.99 1.59 -12.51
N ARG A 163 10.10 1.91 -13.18
CA ARG A 163 11.46 1.92 -12.64
C ARG A 163 12.04 3.32 -12.69
N ARG A 164 12.98 3.61 -11.80
CA ARG A 164 13.76 4.86 -11.79
C ARG A 164 14.50 5.06 -13.11
N SER A 165 14.97 3.99 -13.73
CA SER A 165 15.60 4.02 -15.06
C SER A 165 14.66 4.48 -16.19
N HIS A 166 13.35 4.52 -15.97
CA HIS A 166 12.39 5.08 -16.93
C HIS A 166 12.32 6.62 -16.88
N LEU A 167 12.94 7.25 -15.88
CA LEU A 167 12.74 8.67 -15.58
C LEU A 167 14.03 9.47 -15.84
N SER A 168 13.91 10.50 -16.68
CA SER A 168 14.90 11.58 -16.72
C SER A 168 14.71 12.54 -15.54
N SER A 169 15.68 13.42 -15.27
CA SER A 169 15.57 14.44 -14.22
C SER A 169 14.34 15.34 -14.37
N GLU A 170 13.90 15.59 -15.60
CA GLU A 170 12.67 16.34 -15.88
C GLU A 170 11.42 15.54 -15.48
N LEU A 171 11.36 14.26 -15.84
CA LEU A 171 10.25 13.38 -15.46
C LEU A 171 10.20 13.14 -13.95
N VAL A 172 11.34 13.14 -13.26
CA VAL A 172 11.37 13.12 -11.78
C VAL A 172 10.68 14.35 -11.19
N ARG A 173 10.92 15.55 -11.75
CA ARG A 173 10.20 16.76 -11.31
C ARG A 173 8.72 16.68 -11.62
N ARG A 174 8.34 16.19 -12.82
CA ARG A 174 6.93 16.02 -13.20
C ARG A 174 6.21 15.02 -12.30
N LYS A 175 6.84 13.88 -11.99
CA LYS A 175 6.40 12.89 -10.99
C LYS A 175 6.14 13.55 -9.63
N ALA A 176 7.08 14.37 -9.13
CA ALA A 176 6.92 15.05 -7.84
C ALA A 176 5.76 16.06 -7.83
N GLY A 177 5.43 16.65 -8.99
CA GLY A 177 4.29 17.55 -9.14
C GLY A 177 2.91 16.89 -9.00
N LEU A 178 2.80 15.57 -9.23
CA LEU A 178 1.53 14.83 -9.21
C LEU A 178 0.80 14.89 -7.87
N ILE A 179 1.55 15.02 -6.77
CA ILE A 179 0.95 15.20 -5.43
C ILE A 179 0.11 16.47 -5.39
N LYS A 180 0.56 17.55 -6.05
CA LYS A 180 -0.16 18.82 -6.07
C LYS A 180 -1.21 18.88 -7.17
N THR A 181 -0.93 18.33 -8.35
CA THR A 181 -1.81 18.45 -9.52
C THR A 181 -2.93 17.42 -9.54
N ASP A 182 -2.67 16.22 -9.06
CA ASP A 182 -3.57 15.08 -9.13
C ASP A 182 -3.88 14.48 -7.74
N GLY A 183 -3.14 14.91 -6.71
CA GLY A 183 -3.36 14.54 -5.32
C GLY A 183 -2.90 13.13 -4.99
N TYR A 184 -1.93 12.57 -5.72
CA TYR A 184 -1.34 11.27 -5.38
C TYR A 184 0.17 11.29 -5.56
N GLU A 185 0.87 10.49 -4.76
CA GLU A 185 2.28 10.24 -4.96
C GLU A 185 2.48 9.09 -5.96
N LEU A 186 3.28 9.33 -7.00
CA LEU A 186 3.80 8.26 -7.85
C LEU A 186 5.12 7.76 -7.27
N ILE A 187 5.25 6.47 -6.99
CA ILE A 187 6.43 5.80 -6.44
C ILE A 187 6.95 4.79 -7.47
N THR A 188 8.28 4.69 -7.64
CA THR A 188 8.89 3.66 -8.49
C THR A 188 9.24 2.42 -7.69
N TYR A 189 9.19 1.23 -8.30
CA TYR A 189 9.53 -0.03 -7.64
C TYR A 189 10.93 -0.09 -7.05
N ASP A 190 11.87 0.73 -7.53
CA ASP A 190 13.21 0.84 -6.95
C ASP A 190 13.19 1.19 -5.46
N ARG A 191 12.22 2.01 -5.02
CA ARG A 191 12.07 2.34 -3.60
C ARG A 191 11.70 1.11 -2.77
N LEU A 192 10.80 0.27 -3.27
CA LEU A 192 10.45 -0.99 -2.61
C LEU A 192 11.65 -1.94 -2.56
N LEU A 193 12.46 -2.00 -3.62
CA LEU A 193 13.67 -2.84 -3.63
C LEU A 193 14.71 -2.38 -2.61
N GLU A 194 14.96 -1.08 -2.49
CA GLU A 194 15.87 -0.52 -1.48
C GLU A 194 15.43 -0.87 -0.05
N LEU A 195 14.13 -0.73 0.23
CA LEU A 195 13.55 -1.09 1.53
C LEU A 195 13.62 -2.60 1.77
N PHE A 196 13.30 -3.41 0.77
CA PHE A 196 13.43 -4.86 0.85
C PHE A 196 14.87 -5.28 1.15
N GLU A 197 15.87 -4.76 0.44
CA GLU A 197 17.28 -5.05 0.69
C GLU A 197 17.72 -4.62 2.10
N LYS A 198 17.29 -3.44 2.55
CA LYS A 198 17.52 -2.95 3.92
C LYS A 198 16.95 -3.94 4.95
N GLN A 199 15.72 -4.41 4.75
CA GLN A 199 15.07 -5.36 5.65
C GLN A 199 15.72 -6.74 5.63
N GLN A 200 16.14 -7.26 4.47
CA GLN A 200 16.84 -8.56 4.38
C GLN A 200 18.18 -8.56 5.16
N LYS A 201 18.84 -7.39 5.24
CA LYS A 201 20.07 -7.21 6.01
C LYS A 201 19.82 -7.05 7.51
N ASN A 202 18.60 -6.69 7.93
CA ASN A 202 18.26 -6.44 9.32
C ASN A 202 17.62 -7.70 9.98
N PRO A 203 18.23 -8.27 11.04
CA PRO A 203 17.73 -9.46 11.73
C PRO A 203 16.30 -9.35 12.25
N VAL A 204 15.85 -8.13 12.62
CA VAL A 204 14.50 -7.88 13.16
C VAL A 204 13.42 -8.31 12.17
N TYR A 205 13.63 -8.08 10.87
CA TYR A 205 12.64 -8.38 9.83
C TYR A 205 12.70 -9.82 9.31
N ARG A 206 13.80 -10.54 9.57
CA ARG A 206 13.91 -11.96 9.13
C ARG A 206 12.91 -12.86 9.86
N GLY A 207 12.55 -12.52 11.11
CA GLY A 207 11.54 -13.23 11.89
C GLY A 207 10.09 -12.88 11.56
N THR A 208 9.84 -11.84 10.75
CA THR A 208 8.50 -11.33 10.47
C THR A 208 7.93 -11.80 9.14
N VAL A 209 8.73 -12.46 8.29
CA VAL A 209 8.25 -13.06 7.04
C VAL A 209 7.32 -14.23 7.36
N ARG A 210 6.04 -14.05 7.09
CA ARG A 210 5.00 -15.07 7.29
C ARG A 210 4.30 -15.35 5.98
N SER A 211 3.81 -16.59 5.84
CA SER A 211 2.99 -16.93 4.67
C SER A 211 1.68 -16.14 4.73
N PRO A 212 1.24 -15.53 3.63
CA PRO A 212 -0.10 -14.96 3.56
C PRO A 212 -1.13 -16.01 3.98
N GLY A 213 -2.01 -15.66 4.92
CA GLY A 213 -3.05 -16.55 5.44
C GLY A 213 -2.65 -17.51 6.57
N SER A 214 -1.41 -17.49 7.07
CA SER A 214 -1.09 -18.16 8.34
C SER A 214 -1.69 -17.37 9.50
N ARG A 215 -2.91 -17.71 9.93
CA ARG A 215 -3.44 -17.18 11.21
C ARG A 215 -2.51 -17.68 12.31
N GLY A 216 -2.02 -16.76 13.14
CA GLY A 216 -1.44 -17.13 14.42
C GLY A 216 -2.55 -17.74 15.27
N ILE A 217 -2.62 -19.07 15.33
CA ILE A 217 -3.27 -19.73 16.45
C ILE A 217 -2.34 -19.42 17.62
N LYS A 218 -2.72 -18.46 18.45
CA LYS A 218 -2.25 -18.44 19.83
C LYS A 218 -3.14 -19.44 20.55
N ASP A 219 -2.53 -20.57 20.92
CA ASP A 219 -3.06 -21.46 21.96
C ASP A 219 -3.20 -20.70 23.29
#